data_AF-A0A2E7P2Y2-F1
#
_entry.id   AF-A0A2E7P2Y2-F1
#
_cell.length_a   1.000
_cell.length_b   1.000
_cell.length_c   1.000
_cell.angle_alpha   90.00
_cell.angle_beta   90.00
_cell.angle_gamma   90.00
#
_symmetry.space_group_name_H-M   'P 1'
#
loop_
_entity.id
_entity.type
_entity.pdbx_description
1 polymer ?
#
loop_
_entity_poly.entity_id
_entity_poly.type
_entity_poly.pdbx_seq_one_letter_code
_entity_poly.pdbx_strand_id
1 'polypeptide(L)' 'MAIKHYLQFSDFTLDEYEYVIERSRVIKRKFKNYEPHHTLADRTLVMVFKKTSPRPRLSFEARMHQM' A
#
# COMPACT_ATOMS: atom_id res chain seq x y z
N MET A 1 0.90 -1.06 -20.19
CA MET A 1 0.72 -2.04 -19.10
C MET A 1 -0.67 -1.87 -18.53
N ALA A 2 -1.47 -2.93 -18.43
CA ALA A 2 -2.76 -2.87 -17.76
C ALA A 2 -2.54 -2.74 -16.24
N ILE A 3 -3.40 -1.96 -15.57
CA ILE A 3 -3.38 -1.83 -14.11
C ILE A 3 -3.89 -3.14 -13.50
N LYS A 4 -3.15 -3.70 -12.53
CA LYS A 4 -3.55 -4.90 -11.80
C LYS A 4 -4.30 -4.51 -10.53
N HIS A 5 -5.50 -5.06 -10.33
CA HIS A 5 -6.30 -4.85 -9.12
C HIS A 5 -6.07 -5.99 -8.12
N TYR A 6 -6.20 -5.69 -6.82
CA TYR A 6 -6.13 -6.67 -5.73
C TYR A 6 -7.54 -6.83 -5.13
N LEU A 7 -8.29 -7.85 -5.56
CA LEU A 7 -9.66 -8.10 -5.11
C LEU A 7 -9.76 -9.37 -4.25
N GLN A 8 -8.96 -10.38 -4.57
CA GLN A 8 -8.91 -11.68 -3.88
C GLN A 8 -7.50 -12.26 -3.92
N PHE A 9 -7.23 -13.25 -3.06
CA PHE A 9 -5.89 -13.83 -2.96
C PHE A 9 -5.43 -14.58 -4.21
N SER A 10 -6.36 -15.14 -4.97
CA SER A 10 -6.08 -15.84 -6.23
C SER A 10 -5.69 -14.91 -7.39
N ASP A 11 -5.78 -13.60 -7.23
CA ASP A 11 -5.36 -12.65 -8.26
C ASP A 11 -3.82 -12.58 -8.40
N PHE A 12 -3.08 -13.13 -7.43
CA PHE A 12 -1.63 -13.05 -7.33
C PHE A 12 -0.99 -14.44 -7.28
N THR A 13 0.15 -14.59 -7.94
CA THR A 13 1.00 -15.79 -7.82
C THR A 13 1.90 -15.70 -6.58
N LEU A 14 2.52 -16.83 -6.20
CA LEU A 14 3.49 -16.86 -5.11
C LEU A 14 4.62 -15.84 -5.32
N ASP A 15 5.21 -15.80 -6.51
CA ASP A 15 6.30 -14.89 -6.85
C ASP A 15 5.89 -13.41 -6.69
N GLU A 16 4.66 -13.08 -7.06
CA GLU A 16 4.14 -11.72 -6.91
C GLU A 16 3.93 -11.36 -5.43
N TYR A 17 3.52 -12.33 -4.60
CA TYR A 17 3.47 -12.14 -3.15
C TYR A 17 4.85 -11.96 -2.54
N GLU A 18 5.84 -12.76 -2.95
CA GLU A 18 7.23 -12.60 -2.51
C GLU A 18 7.74 -11.20 -2.84
N TYR A 19 7.46 -10.72 -4.06
CA TYR A 19 7.77 -9.36 -4.47
C TYR A 19 7.09 -8.32 -3.56
N VAL A 20 5.76 -8.42 -3.34
CA VAL A 20 5.02 -7.47 -2.49
C VAL A 20 5.58 -7.44 -1.06
N ILE A 21 5.90 -8.60 -0.49
CA ILE A 21 6.48 -8.72 0.86
C ILE A 21 7.87 -8.08 0.90
N GLU A 22 8.75 -8.35 -0.07
CA GLU A 22 10.08 -7.74 -0.10
C GLU A 22 10.00 -6.22 -0.29
N ARG A 23 9.08 -5.74 -1.15
CA ARG A 23 8.80 -4.30 -1.28
C ARG A 23 8.34 -3.70 0.04
N SER A 24 7.46 -4.39 0.78
CA SER A 24 7.02 -3.92 2.10
C SER A 24 8.19 -3.77 3.08
N ARG A 25 9.15 -4.70 3.05
CA ARG A 25 10.36 -4.67 3.88
C ARG A 25 11.24 -3.46 3.55
N VAL A 26 11.46 -3.19 2.26
CA VAL A 26 12.23 -2.03 1.81
C VAL A 26 11.58 -0.73 2.29
N ILE A 27 10.27 -0.56 2.09
CA ILE A 27 9.64 0.71 2.47
C ILE A 27 9.58 0.87 3.99
N LYS A 28 9.35 -0.22 4.73
CA LYS A 28 9.42 -0.21 6.21
C LYS A 28 10.81 0.18 6.70
N ARG A 29 11.88 -0.27 6.05
CA ARG A 29 13.26 0.13 6.37
C ARG A 29 13.46 1.62 6.16
N LYS A 30 13.08 2.15 5.00
CA LYS A 30 13.18 3.59 4.69
C LYS A 30 12.42 4.44 5.71
N PHE A 31 11.19 4.03 6.02
CA PHE A 31 10.37 4.69 7.04
C PHE A 31 11.06 4.73 8.41
N LYS A 32 11.63 3.61 8.86
CA LYS A 32 12.36 3.54 10.13
C LYS A 32 13.66 4.35 10.15
N ASN A 33 14.29 4.53 8.99
CA ASN A 33 15.49 5.33 8.83
C ASN A 33 15.19 6.83 8.63
N TYR A 34 13.92 7.24 8.67
CA TYR A 34 13.48 8.61 8.34
C TYR A 34 13.90 9.06 6.93
N GLU A 35 14.03 8.10 6.01
CA GLU A 35 14.32 8.38 4.60
C GLU A 35 13.03 8.73 3.85
N PRO A 36 12.95 9.89 3.17
CA PRO A 36 11.77 10.25 2.37
C PRO A 36 11.49 9.23 1.27
N HIS A 37 10.22 8.88 1.09
CA HIS A 37 9.79 7.90 0.07
C HIS A 37 8.46 8.29 -0.60
N HIS A 38 8.48 9.41 -1.32
CA HIS A 38 7.31 10.03 -1.96
C HIS A 38 7.01 9.49 -3.37
N THR A 39 6.73 8.18 -3.48
CA THR A 39 6.43 7.53 -4.76
C THR A 39 5.04 7.85 -5.34
N LEU A 40 4.11 8.33 -4.52
CA LEU A 40 2.72 8.64 -4.85
C LEU A 40 2.44 10.15 -4.71
N ALA A 41 3.47 10.99 -4.79
CA ALA A 41 3.28 12.43 -4.92
C ALA A 41 2.28 12.74 -6.05
N ASP A 42 1.37 13.66 -5.78
CA ASP A 42 0.29 14.08 -6.70
C ASP A 42 -0.74 12.98 -7.06
N ARG A 43 -0.80 11.87 -6.31
CA ARG A 43 -1.83 10.84 -6.47
C ARG A 43 -2.88 10.92 -5.37
N THR A 44 -4.15 10.88 -5.76
CA THR A 44 -5.29 10.87 -4.83
C THR A 44 -5.82 9.45 -4.65
N LEU A 45 -5.86 8.97 -3.41
CA LEU A 45 -6.53 7.72 -3.05
C LEU A 45 -7.97 7.99 -2.61
N VAL A 46 -8.94 7.36 -3.28
CA VAL A 46 -10.35 7.35 -2.83
C VAL A 46 -10.61 6.08 -2.04
N MET A 47 -11.13 6.22 -0.82
CA MET A 47 -11.49 5.09 0.04
C MET A 47 -13.00 5.02 0.24
N VAL A 48 -13.60 3.89 -0.12
CA VAL A 48 -15.05 3.65 0.00
C VAL A 48 -15.27 2.49 0.98
N PHE A 49 -15.90 2.77 2.12
CA PHE A 49 -16.19 1.77 3.16
C PHE A 49 -17.69 1.61 3.36
N LYS A 50 -18.21 0.39 3.19
CA LYS A 50 -19.63 0.07 3.46
C LYS A 50 -19.96 -0.02 4.95
N LYS A 51 -18.96 -0.35 5.78
CA LYS A 51 -19.07 -0.43 7.25
C LYS A 51 -18.07 0.53 7.88
N THR A 52 -18.46 1.18 8.96
CA THR A 52 -17.59 2.07 9.74
C THR A 52 -16.55 1.22 10.48
N SER A 53 -15.36 1.07 9.89
CA SER A 53 -14.21 0.46 10.57
C SER A 53 -13.07 1.47 10.60
N PRO A 54 -12.64 1.94 11.79
CA PRO A 54 -11.64 3.00 11.87
C PRO A 54 -10.23 2.49 11.57
N ARG A 55 -9.92 1.22 11.87
CA ARG A 55 -8.56 0.67 11.76
C ARG A 55 -8.04 0.62 10.32
N PRO A 56 -8.81 0.13 9.32
CA PRO A 56 -8.37 0.11 7.93
C PRO A 56 -8.19 1.53 7.41
N ARG A 57 -9.18 2.41 7.62
CA ARG A 57 -9.15 3.80 7.16
C ARG A 57 -7.92 4.55 7.66
N LEU A 58 -7.67 4.54 8.97
CA LEU A 58 -6.54 5.26 9.56
C LEU A 58 -5.20 4.73 9.03
N SER A 59 -5.10 3.41 8.82
CA SER A 59 -3.88 2.79 8.29
C SER A 59 -3.60 3.22 6.84
N PHE A 60 -4.65 3.32 6.01
CA PHE A 60 -4.51 3.80 4.63
C PHE A 60 -4.20 5.30 4.56
N GLU A 61 -4.86 6.14 5.36
CA GLU A 61 -4.61 7.59 5.42
C GLU A 61 -3.16 7.87 5.84
N ALA A 62 -2.72 7.30 6.97
CA ALA A 62 -1.36 7.46 7.47
C ALA A 62 -0.33 7.01 6.42
N ARG A 63 -0.65 5.97 5.66
CA ARG A 63 0.25 5.46 4.63
C ARG A 63 0.34 6.36 3.41
N MET A 64 -0.77 6.89 2.92
CA MET A 64 -0.79 7.82 1.78
C MET A 64 -0.04 9.11 2.08
N HIS A 65 -0.11 9.61 3.33
CA HIS A 65 0.67 10.79 3.72
C HIS A 65 2.19 10.55 3.74
N GLN A 66 2.64 9.32 3.94
CA GLN A 66 4.06 8.95 3.95
C GLN A 66 4.62 8.61 2.57
N MET A 67 3.73 8.41 1.59
CA MET A 67 4.06 7.92 0.26
C MET A 67 4.16 9.03 -0.77
#